data_AF-A0A524NZ47-F1
#
_entry.id   AF-A0A524NZ47-F1
#
_cell.length_a   1.000
_cell.length_b   1.000
_cell.length_c   1.000
_cell.angle_alpha   90.00
_cell.angle_beta   90.00
_cell.angle_gamma   90.00
#
_symmetry.space_group_name_H-M   'P 1'
#
loop_
_entity.id
_entity.type
_entity.pdbx_description
1 polymer ?
#
loop_
_entity_poly.entity_id
_entity_poly.type
_entity_poly.pdbx_seq_one_letter_code
_entity_poly.pdbx_strand_id
1 'polypeptide(L)'
;MFVQEFLGDCPECGDEICLIKTRNHKRFAKCINEECGKTVYAIPKAGSIEVTSVLCPITQLPILAIVPNLRLPGGQFRRQEKKVYFWVNKPCFTCRKVDSCQLHKDLQEDY
;
A
#
# COMPACT_ATOMS: atom_id res chain seq x y z
N MET A 1 5.77 -15.29 15.36
CA MET A 1 6.44 -14.11 14.79
C MET A 1 5.48 -13.35 13.89
N PHE A 2 5.38 -12.02 14.06
CA PHE A 2 4.86 -11.15 13.00
C PHE A 2 6.05 -10.83 12.10
N VAL A 3 5.94 -11.09 10.80
CA VAL A 3 6.99 -10.66 9.86
C VAL A 3 6.79 -9.17 9.62
N GLN A 4 7.74 -8.37 10.09
CA GLN A 4 7.83 -6.94 9.82
C GLN A 4 8.69 -6.76 8.58
N GLU A 5 8.11 -6.19 7.53
CA GLU A 5 8.81 -5.86 6.28
C GLU A 5 8.90 -4.34 6.21
N PHE A 6 10.10 -3.79 6.00
CA PHE A 6 10.30 -2.34 5.92
C PHE A 6 9.62 -1.78 4.67
N LEU A 7 8.81 -0.72 4.84
CA LEU A 7 8.05 -0.06 3.78
C LEU A 7 8.63 1.31 3.39
N GLY A 8 9.48 1.91 4.22
CA GLY A 8 9.98 3.27 4.03
C GLY A 8 9.90 4.08 5.32
N ASP A 9 10.33 5.33 5.27
CA ASP A 9 10.38 6.23 6.42
C ASP A 9 9.06 6.99 6.63
N CYS A 10 8.77 7.31 7.88
CA CYS A 10 7.59 8.06 8.27
C CYS A 10 7.83 9.56 8.05
N PRO A 11 6.96 10.27 7.31
CA PRO A 11 7.14 11.70 7.07
C PRO A 11 6.94 12.57 8.32
N GLU A 12 6.27 12.04 9.34
CA GLU A 12 5.93 12.80 10.56
C GLU A 12 7.11 12.84 11.56
N CYS A 13 7.81 11.72 11.72
CA CYS A 13 8.87 11.55 12.73
C CYS A 13 10.22 11.10 12.15
N GLY A 14 10.28 10.67 10.90
CA GLY A 14 11.47 10.09 10.27
C GLY A 14 11.75 8.63 10.64
N ASP A 15 10.95 8.02 11.52
CA ASP A 15 11.08 6.62 11.92
C ASP A 15 10.60 5.63 10.85
N GLU A 16 11.01 4.37 10.96
CA GLU A 16 10.68 3.34 9.99
C GLU A 16 9.18 2.95 9.98
N ILE A 17 8.59 2.75 8.80
CA ILE A 17 7.27 2.16 8.63
C ILE A 17 7.44 0.68 8.29
N CYS A 18 6.76 -0.17 9.05
CA CYS A 18 6.74 -1.62 8.87
C CYS A 18 5.39 -2.12 8.36
N LEU A 19 5.43 -3.12 7.48
CA LEU A 19 4.29 -3.94 7.09
C LEU A 19 4.03 -4.99 8.17
N ILE A 20 2.85 -4.93 8.77
CA ILE A 20 2.38 -5.91 9.75
C ILE A 20 1.39 -6.85 9.06
N LYS A 21 1.73 -8.14 9.03
CA LYS A 21 0.87 -9.23 8.56
C LYS A 21 0.23 -9.93 9.76
N THR A 22 -1.09 -9.83 9.90
CA THR A 22 -1.85 -10.50 10.98
C THR A 22 -2.19 -11.96 10.62
N ARG A 23 -2.53 -12.75 11.64
CA ARG A 23 -2.99 -14.15 11.46
C ARG A 23 -4.22 -14.28 10.56
N ASN A 24 -5.10 -13.28 10.52
CA ASN A 24 -6.28 -13.26 9.65
C ASN A 24 -5.96 -12.84 8.20
N HIS A 25 -4.68 -12.81 7.84
CA HIS A 25 -4.15 -12.32 6.56
C HIS A 25 -4.47 -10.84 6.27
N LYS A 26 -4.88 -10.05 7.27
CA LYS A 26 -4.98 -8.59 7.12
C LYS A 26 -3.56 -8.01 7.16
N ARG A 27 -3.35 -6.97 6.36
CA ARG A 27 -2.05 -6.31 6.18
C ARG A 27 -2.21 -4.83 6.51
N PHE A 28 -1.25 -4.28 7.25
CA PHE A 28 -1.26 -2.88 7.67
C PHE A 28 0.15 -2.31 7.59
N ALA A 29 0.29 -1.07 7.16
CA ALA A 29 1.50 -0.29 7.39
C ALA A 29 1.38 0.37 8.76
N LYS A 30 2.41 0.29 9.59
CA LYS A 30 2.47 0.96 10.89
C LYS A 30 3.88 1.52 11.11
N CYS A 31 3.98 2.77 11.56
CA CYS A 31 5.23 3.35 12.06
C CYS A 31 5.74 2.59 13.29
N ILE A 32 7.04 2.32 13.37
CA ILE A 32 7.65 1.66 14.55
C ILE A 32 7.49 2.51 15.81
N ASN A 33 7.45 3.84 15.64
CA ASN A 33 7.27 4.78 16.73
C ASN A 33 5.76 4.93 17.03
N GLU A 34 5.35 4.43 18.19
CA GLU A 34 3.94 4.45 18.60
C GLU A 34 3.45 5.84 19.04
N GLU A 35 4.37 6.73 19.40
CA GLU A 35 4.09 8.13 19.77
C GLU A 35 3.92 9.01 18.53
N CYS A 36 4.40 8.54 17.37
CA CYS A 36 4.31 9.20 16.08
C CYS A 36 2.91 9.03 15.46
N GLY A 37 1.93 9.79 15.96
CA GLY A 37 0.73 10.28 15.25
C GLY A 37 -0.29 9.28 14.69
N LYS A 38 -0.02 7.96 14.71
CA LYS A 38 -0.81 6.89 14.06
C LYS A 38 -0.82 6.94 12.52
N THR A 39 0.34 6.77 11.90
CA THR A 39 0.42 6.27 10.52
C THR A 39 0.09 4.78 10.53
N VAL A 40 -1.20 4.43 10.66
CA VAL A 40 -1.69 3.06 10.47
C VAL A 40 -2.70 3.06 9.34
N TYR A 41 -2.34 2.43 8.22
CA TYR A 41 -3.28 2.26 7.12
C TYR A 41 -3.41 0.83 6.65
N ALA A 42 -4.63 0.49 6.26
CA ALA A 42 -4.94 -0.83 5.74
C ALA A 42 -4.34 -1.00 4.33
N ILE A 43 -3.80 -2.19 4.09
CA ILE A 43 -3.23 -2.59 2.81
C ILE A 43 -4.09 -3.74 2.26
N PRO A 44 -4.32 -3.81 0.94
CA PRO A 44 -5.08 -4.88 0.32
C PRO A 44 -4.53 -6.26 0.72
N LYS A 45 -5.44 -7.15 1.12
CA LYS A 45 -5.14 -8.54 1.46
C LYS A 45 -4.72 -9.35 0.24
N ALA A 46 -5.26 -9.02 -0.93
CA ALA A 46 -5.00 -9.69 -2.20
C ALA A 46 -3.83 -9.05 -2.95
N GLY A 47 -3.07 -9.88 -3.67
CA GLY A 47 -1.90 -9.45 -4.43
C GLY A 47 -0.58 -9.55 -3.68
N SER A 48 0.52 -9.41 -4.42
CA SER A 48 1.86 -9.21 -3.88
C SER A 48 2.11 -7.72 -3.68
N ILE A 49 2.78 -7.37 -2.59
CA ILE A 49 3.18 -5.98 -2.30
C ILE A 49 4.63 -5.85 -2.73
N GLU A 50 4.92 -4.80 -3.48
CA GLU A 50 6.27 -4.37 -3.80
C GLU A 50 6.45 -2.95 -3.24
N VAL A 51 7.45 -2.80 -2.39
CA VAL A 51 7.77 -1.53 -1.73
C VAL A 51 8.43 -0.63 -2.75
N THR A 52 7.92 0.59 -2.90
CA THR A 52 8.53 1.58 -3.79
C THR A 52 9.25 2.65 -2.96
N SER A 53 10.36 3.18 -3.47
CA SER A 53 11.10 4.27 -2.84
C SER A 53 10.48 5.65 -3.10
N VAL A 54 9.21 5.68 -3.48
CA VAL A 54 8.51 6.90 -3.88
C VAL A 54 7.55 7.31 -2.76
N LEU A 55 7.61 8.57 -2.36
CA LEU A 55 6.67 9.16 -1.40
C LEU A 55 5.51 9.82 -2.14
N CYS A 56 4.31 9.71 -1.58
CA CYS A 56 3.13 10.40 -2.08
C CYS A 56 3.26 11.92 -1.86
N PRO A 57 3.09 12.79 -2.87
CA PRO A 57 3.23 14.23 -2.69
C PRO A 57 2.17 14.86 -1.77
N ILE A 58 1.02 14.18 -1.56
CA ILE A 58 -0.08 14.68 -0.73
C ILE A 58 0.10 14.26 0.73
N THR A 59 0.29 12.96 0.96
CA THR A 59 0.34 12.39 2.31
C THR A 59 1.77 12.19 2.82
N GLN A 60 2.77 12.36 1.96
CA GLN A 60 4.18 12.11 2.23
C GLN A 60 4.49 10.67 2.66
N LEU A 61 3.53 9.76 2.49
CA LEU A 61 3.66 8.34 2.84
C LEU A 61 4.26 7.54 1.68
N PRO A 62 4.98 6.44 1.97
CA PRO A 62 5.54 5.57 0.94
C PRO A 62 4.44 4.90 0.10
N ILE A 63 4.61 4.96 -1.21
CA ILE A 63 3.73 4.33 -2.19
C ILE A 63 4.01 2.83 -2.24
N LEU A 64 2.96 2.02 -2.17
CA LEU A 64 3.06 0.58 -2.34
C LEU A 64 2.55 0.19 -3.73
N ALA A 65 3.31 -0.64 -4.45
CA ALA A 65 2.85 -1.25 -5.69
C ALA A 65 2.18 -2.59 -5.37
N ILE A 66 0.91 -2.74 -5.74
CA ILE A 66 0.15 -3.97 -5.54
C ILE A 66 0.04 -4.70 -6.88
N VAL A 67 0.63 -5.88 -6.95
CA VAL A 67 0.55 -6.78 -8.10
C VAL A 67 -0.59 -7.78 -7.86
N PRO A 68 -1.75 -7.64 -8.53
CA PRO A 68 -2.85 -8.58 -8.34
C PRO A 68 -2.48 -9.97 -8.87
N ASN A 69 -2.90 -10.99 -8.15
CA ASN A 69 -2.79 -12.37 -8.59
C ASN A 69 -4.07 -12.76 -9.32
N LEU A 70 -3.98 -13.11 -10.60
CA LEU A 70 -5.10 -13.70 -11.32
C LEU A 70 -5.27 -15.14 -10.87
N ARG A 71 -6.47 -15.50 -10.46
CA ARG A 71 -6.86 -16.90 -10.34
C ARG A 71 -7.25 -17.40 -11.74
N LEU A 72 -6.47 -18.33 -12.26
CA LEU A 72 -6.77 -19.00 -13.52
C LEU A 72 -7.76 -20.16 -13.27
N PRO A 73 -8.56 -20.54 -14.29
CA PRO A 73 -9.35 -21.77 -14.22
C PRO A 73 -8.41 -22.96 -13.95
N GLY A 74 -8.75 -23.80 -12.97
CA GLY A 74 -7.89 -24.90 -12.50
C GLY A 74 -7.09 -24.61 -11.22
N GLY A 75 -7.32 -23.47 -10.55
CA GLY A 75 -6.72 -23.19 -9.24
C GLY A 75 -5.27 -22.69 -9.27
N GLN A 76 -4.73 -22.47 -10.46
CA GLN A 76 -3.41 -21.87 -10.65
C GLN A 76 -3.49 -20.34 -10.42
N PHE A 77 -2.43 -19.77 -9.86
CA PHE A 77 -2.30 -18.32 -9.70
C PHE A 77 -1.22 -17.80 -10.64
N ARG A 78 -1.52 -16.71 -11.36
CA ARG A 78 -0.54 -16.01 -12.21
C ARG A 78 -0.42 -14.56 -11.77
N ARG A 79 0.80 -14.09 -11.52
CA ARG A 79 1.09 -12.65 -11.31
C ARG A 79 0.64 -11.88 -12.56
N GLN A 80 -0.16 -10.83 -12.38
CA GLN A 80 -0.51 -9.91 -13.46
C GLN A 80 0.32 -8.63 -13.35
N GLU A 81 1.52 -8.65 -13.90
CA GLU A 81 2.40 -7.48 -14.00
C GLU A 81 1.75 -6.34 -14.83
N LYS A 82 0.82 -6.67 -15.73
CA LYS A 82 0.08 -5.67 -16.52
C LYS A 82 -1.03 -4.93 -15.75
N LYS A 83 -1.37 -5.35 -14.53
CA LYS A 83 -2.45 -4.76 -13.71
C LYS A 83 -1.95 -4.24 -12.35
N VAL A 84 -0.68 -3.85 -12.27
CA VAL A 84 -0.13 -3.25 -11.06
C VAL A 84 -0.82 -1.92 -10.80
N TYR A 85 -1.21 -1.69 -9.54
CA TYR A 85 -1.77 -0.42 -9.09
C TYR A 85 -1.07 0.04 -7.82
N PHE A 86 -1.08 1.35 -7.58
CA PHE A 86 -0.44 1.96 -6.42
C PHE A 86 -1.43 2.12 -5.26
N TRP A 87 -0.94 2.07 -4.03
CA TRP A 87 -1.75 2.15 -2.81
C TRP A 87 -1.07 2.99 -1.73
N VAL A 88 -1.79 3.97 -1.17
CA VAL A 88 -1.34 4.82 -0.04
C VAL A 88 -2.52 5.28 0.79
N ASN A 89 -2.74 4.70 1.98
CA ASN A 89 -3.79 5.04 2.97
C ASN A 89 -5.25 4.98 2.45
N LYS A 90 -5.52 5.49 1.26
CA LYS A 90 -6.71 5.36 0.43
C LYS A 90 -6.32 4.75 -0.92
N PRO A 91 -7.25 4.09 -1.62
CA PRO A 91 -7.01 3.67 -2.99
C PRO A 91 -6.76 4.87 -3.90
N CYS A 92 -5.52 5.04 -4.35
CA CYS A 92 -5.19 5.99 -5.42
C CYS A 92 -5.30 5.29 -6.78
N PHE A 93 -6.51 4.83 -7.13
CA PHE A 93 -6.80 4.10 -8.38
C PHE A 93 -6.46 4.90 -9.67
N THR A 94 -6.19 6.20 -9.56
CA THR A 94 -5.94 7.11 -10.68
C THR A 94 -4.52 7.69 -10.76
N CYS A 95 -3.61 7.35 -9.84
CA CYS A 95 -2.23 7.86 -9.91
C CYS A 95 -1.38 7.02 -10.86
N ARG A 96 -1.37 7.38 -12.15
CA ARG A 96 -0.48 6.77 -13.15
C ARG A 96 0.89 7.47 -13.25
N LYS A 97 1.05 8.63 -12.59
CA LYS A 97 2.28 9.43 -12.50
C LYS A 97 2.41 9.99 -11.07
N VAL A 98 3.62 9.91 -10.53
CA VAL A 98 3.97 10.35 -9.15
C VAL A 98 3.77 11.86 -8.98
N ASP A 99 4.19 12.64 -9.97
CA ASP A 99 4.17 14.11 -9.96
C ASP A 99 2.79 14.76 -10.17
N SER A 100 1.75 14.00 -10.53
CA SER A 100 0.44 14.55 -10.89
C SER A 100 -0.70 13.88 -10.11
N CYS A 101 -0.58 13.85 -8.79
CA CYS A 101 -1.67 13.43 -7.91
C CYS A 101 -2.75 14.52 -7.90
N GLN A 102 -3.58 14.57 -8.95
CA GLN A 102 -4.82 15.32 -8.92
C GLN A 102 -5.89 14.45 -8.26
N LEU A 103 -6.35 14.90 -7.10
CA LEU A 103 -7.43 14.28 -6.35
C LEU A 103 -8.74 14.41 -7.16
N HIS A 104 -8.99 13.46 -8.08
CA HIS A 104 -10.27 13.37 -8.78
C HIS A 104 -11.33 12.94 -7.76
N LYS A 105 -12.18 13.89 -7.34
CA LYS A 105 -13.28 13.70 -6.38
C LYS A 105 -14.40 12.75 -6.85
N ASP A 106 -14.29 12.16 -8.04
CA ASP A 106 -15.43 11.57 -8.74
C ASP A 106 -15.59 10.05 -8.58
N LEU A 107 -14.82 9.39 -7.71
CA LEU A 107 -14.90 7.93 -7.55
C LEU A 107 -15.00 7.51 -6.08
N GLN A 108 -15.94 8.11 -5.33
CA GLN A 108 -16.34 7.61 -4.01
C GLN A 108 -17.59 6.71 -4.04
N GLU A 109 -18.19 6.45 -5.19
CA GLU A 109 -19.31 5.52 -5.31
C GLU A 109 -18.82 4.20 -5.92
N ASP A 110 -18.24 3.33 -5.09
CA ASP A 110 -18.33 1.85 -5.14
C ASP A 110 -17.25 1.21 -4.25
N TYR A 111 -17.39 1.36 -2.92
CA TYR A 111 -16.70 0.47 -1.98
C TYR A 111 -17.64 0.01 -0.87
#